data_AF-A0A2Z6AH19-F1
#
_entry.id   AF-A0A2Z6AH19-F1
#
_cell.length_a   1.000
_cell.length_b   1.000
_cell.length_c   1.000
_cell.angle_alpha   90.00
_cell.angle_beta   90.00
_cell.angle_gamma   90.00
#
_symmetry.space_group_name_H-M   'P 1'
#
loop_
_entity.id
_entity.type
_entity.pdbx_description
1 polymer ?
#
loop_
_entity_poly.entity_id
_entity_poly.type
_entity_poly.pdbx_seq_one_letter_code
_entity_poly.pdbx_strand_id
1 'polypeptide(L)'
;MKLRIGQIMIGLSILSAPAYLPAQTPQPAAKLDRNDPGAIRCRRLDVTGSLVRKERVCKTNAEWRAISEQQNRDADDMITRSRAGMNPNG
;
A
#
# COMPACT_ATOMS: atom_id res chain seq x y z
N MET A 1 58.61 56.69 11.82
CA MET A 1 59.05 55.31 12.12
C MET A 1 57.99 54.63 13.00
N LYS A 2 57.60 53.40 12.64
CA LYS A 2 56.63 52.49 13.29
C LYS A 2 55.14 52.70 12.96
N LEU A 3 54.75 52.03 11.88
CA LEU A 3 53.42 51.74 11.39
C LEU A 3 52.77 50.65 12.26
N ARG A 4 51.50 50.81 12.67
CA ARG A 4 50.68 49.72 13.24
C ARG A 4 49.33 49.68 12.53
N ILE A 5 49.32 48.98 11.40
CA ILE A 5 48.11 48.54 10.69
C ILE A 5 47.48 47.46 11.58
N GLY A 6 46.27 47.69 12.07
CA GLY A 6 45.65 46.73 12.96
C GLY A 6 44.20 47.04 13.27
N GLN A 7 43.33 46.98 12.27
CA GLN A 7 41.92 46.60 12.46
C GLN A 7 41.46 45.79 11.24
N ILE A 8 41.59 44.47 11.38
CA ILE A 8 41.01 43.48 10.48
C ILE A 8 39.50 43.52 10.71
N MET A 9 38.75 43.90 9.67
CA MET A 9 37.30 43.80 9.62
C MET A 9 36.90 42.33 9.87
N ILE A 10 36.24 42.09 11.00
CA ILE A 10 35.72 40.80 11.42
C ILE A 10 34.58 40.43 10.46
N GLY A 11 34.87 39.54 9.51
CA GLY A 11 33.85 38.88 8.71
C GLY A 11 33.04 37.94 9.59
N LEU A 12 31.75 38.24 9.76
CA LEU A 12 30.78 37.37 10.41
C LEU A 12 30.46 36.21 9.46
N SER A 13 31.26 35.14 9.53
CA SER A 13 30.99 33.88 8.84
C SER A 13 29.93 33.11 9.63
N ILE A 14 28.69 33.13 9.13
CA ILE A 14 27.59 32.30 9.63
C ILE A 14 27.89 30.85 9.23
N LEU A 15 28.31 30.02 10.18
CA LEU A 15 28.49 28.59 9.98
C LEU A 15 27.12 27.90 10.10
N SER A 16 26.44 27.71 8.97
CA SER A 16 25.19 26.94 8.89
C SER A 16 25.50 25.43 8.92
N ALA A 17 25.44 24.83 10.11
CA ALA A 17 25.48 23.38 10.23
C ALA A 17 24.10 22.79 9.88
N PRO A 18 24.01 21.83 8.94
CA PRO A 18 22.75 21.13 8.68
C PRO A 18 22.45 20.19 9.86
N ALA A 19 21.28 20.37 10.48
CA ALA A 19 20.76 19.42 11.44
C ALA A 19 20.36 18.12 10.72
N TYR A 20 21.19 17.09 10.83
CA TYR A 20 20.83 15.73 10.41
C TYR A 20 19.89 15.13 11.44
N LEU A 21 18.60 15.09 11.14
CA LEU A 21 17.64 14.32 11.92
C LEU A 21 17.77 12.83 11.54
N PRO A 22 17.87 11.91 12.52
CA PRO A 22 17.84 10.49 12.22
C PRO A 22 16.45 10.10 11.69
N ALA A 23 16.42 9.37 10.57
CA ALA A 23 15.21 8.80 10.03
C ALA A 23 14.59 7.84 11.06
N GLN A 24 13.37 8.11 11.51
CA GLN A 24 12.62 7.20 12.37
C GLN A 24 12.26 5.97 11.54
N THR A 25 12.89 4.83 11.82
CA THR A 25 12.47 3.55 11.25
C THR A 25 11.12 3.16 11.85
N PRO A 26 10.09 2.86 11.03
CA PRO A 26 8.81 2.38 11.56
C PRO A 26 9.05 1.15 12.43
N GLN A 27 8.63 1.21 13.70
CA GLN A 27 8.67 0.06 14.59
C GLN A 27 7.76 -1.03 14.01
N PRO A 28 8.23 -2.29 13.90
CA PRO A 28 7.42 -3.36 13.32
C PRO A 28 6.18 -3.57 14.19
N ALA A 29 5.01 -3.24 13.64
CA ALA A 29 3.74 -3.52 14.29
C ALA A 29 3.66 -5.00 14.67
N ALA A 30 3.12 -5.28 15.87
CA ALA A 30 2.97 -6.64 16.37
C ALA A 30 2.32 -7.53 15.29
N LYS A 31 2.92 -8.71 15.04
CA LYS A 31 2.40 -9.65 14.05
C LYS A 31 1.03 -10.14 14.50
N LEU A 32 0.02 -9.74 13.75
CA LEU A 32 -1.35 -10.19 13.94
C LEU A 32 -1.47 -11.69 13.61
N ASP A 33 -2.39 -12.39 14.27
CA ASP A 33 -2.61 -13.82 14.00
C ASP A 33 -2.99 -14.05 12.54
N ARG A 34 -2.65 -15.23 12.02
CA ARG A 34 -2.91 -15.62 10.63
C ARG A 34 -4.38 -15.46 10.23
N ASN A 35 -5.30 -15.76 11.14
CA ASN A 35 -6.74 -15.79 10.89
C ASN A 35 -7.45 -14.49 11.28
N ASP A 36 -6.73 -13.55 11.89
CA ASP A 36 -7.29 -12.27 12.27
C ASP A 36 -7.88 -11.54 11.05
N PRO A 37 -9.08 -10.95 11.15
CA PRO A 37 -9.69 -10.21 10.04
C PRO A 37 -8.80 -9.10 9.44
N GLY A 38 -7.99 -8.43 10.25
CA GLY A 38 -7.06 -7.39 9.83
C GLY A 38 -5.72 -7.91 9.30
N ALA A 39 -5.45 -9.22 9.37
CA ALA A 39 -4.19 -9.75 8.91
C ALA A 39 -4.10 -9.68 7.38
N ILE A 40 -3.01 -9.09 6.89
CA ILE A 40 -2.77 -8.90 5.46
C ILE A 40 -2.33 -10.21 4.81
N ARG A 41 -3.04 -10.61 3.76
CA ARG A 41 -2.71 -11.73 2.88
C ARG A 41 -2.44 -11.23 1.47
N CYS A 42 -1.24 -11.51 1.00
CA CYS A 42 -0.88 -11.32 -0.40
C CYS A 42 -1.15 -12.59 -1.19
N ARG A 43 -1.84 -12.46 -2.32
CA ARG A 43 -2.09 -13.53 -3.30
C ARG A 43 -1.51 -13.12 -4.64
N ARG A 44 -1.11 -14.08 -5.47
CA ARG A 44 -0.78 -13.86 -6.87
C ARG A 44 -2.00 -14.22 -7.72
N LEU A 45 -2.54 -13.26 -8.45
CA LEU A 45 -3.69 -13.42 -9.32
C LEU A 45 -3.24 -13.39 -10.78
N ASP A 46 -3.89 -14.18 -11.63
CA ASP A 46 -3.65 -14.16 -13.07
C ASP A 46 -4.35 -12.93 -13.67
N VAL A 47 -3.66 -12.23 -14.59
CA VAL A 47 -4.22 -11.04 -15.23
C VAL A 47 -5.01 -11.45 -16.46
N THR A 48 -6.30 -11.06 -16.52
CA THR A 48 -7.16 -11.33 -17.68
C THR A 48 -6.51 -10.84 -18.98
N GLY A 49 -6.47 -11.70 -19.99
CA GLY A 49 -5.81 -11.41 -21.27
C GLY A 49 -4.30 -11.71 -21.31
N SER A 50 -3.73 -12.29 -20.25
CA SER A 50 -2.34 -12.77 -20.25
C SER A 50 -2.21 -14.14 -19.61
N LEU A 51 -1.53 -15.08 -20.29
CA LEU A 51 -1.27 -16.42 -19.78
C LEU A 51 -0.07 -16.50 -18.83
N VAL A 52 0.78 -15.47 -18.83
CA VAL A 52 2.07 -15.47 -18.10
C VAL A 52 2.16 -14.37 -17.05
N ARG A 53 1.40 -13.27 -17.19
CA ARG A 53 1.44 -12.17 -16.21
C ARG A 53 0.63 -12.52 -14.98
N LYS A 54 1.27 -12.39 -13.82
CA LYS A 54 0.64 -12.52 -12.51
C LYS A 54 0.83 -11.23 -11.73
N GLU A 55 -0.25 -10.74 -11.15
CA GLU A 55 -0.23 -9.57 -10.28
C GLU A 55 -0.24 -10.00 -8.81
N ARG A 56 0.56 -9.34 -7.97
CA ARG A 56 0.55 -9.57 -6.52
C ARG A 56 -0.36 -8.56 -5.84
N VAL A 57 -1.48 -9.05 -5.31
CA VAL A 57 -2.46 -8.22 -4.60
C VAL A 57 -2.43 -8.57 -3.12
N CYS A 58 -2.25 -7.56 -2.26
CA CYS A 58 -2.26 -7.70 -0.82
C CYS A 58 -3.49 -7.00 -0.25
N LYS A 59 -4.30 -7.73 0.51
CA LYS A 59 -5.51 -7.24 1.19
C LYS A 59 -5.64 -7.92 2.54
N THR A 60 -6.43 -7.35 3.43
CA THR A 60 -6.79 -7.95 4.72
C THR A 60 -7.64 -9.21 4.50
N ASN A 61 -7.65 -10.11 5.49
CA ASN A 61 -8.53 -11.28 5.48
C ASN A 61 -10.02 -10.87 5.36
N ALA A 62 -10.43 -9.77 5.99
CA ALA A 62 -11.78 -9.24 5.90
C ALA A 62 -12.15 -8.84 4.47
N GLU A 63 -11.29 -8.08 3.80
CA GLU A 63 -11.52 -7.68 2.40
C GLU A 63 -11.58 -8.89 1.46
N TRP A 64 -10.71 -9.88 1.67
CA TRP A 64 -10.76 -11.11 0.87
C TRP A 64 -12.07 -11.88 1.03
N ARG A 65 -12.64 -11.91 2.24
CA ARG A 65 -13.95 -12.52 2.48
C ARG A 65 -15.05 -11.74 1.75
N ALA A 66 -15.07 -10.42 1.90
CA ALA A 66 -16.05 -9.55 1.24
C ALA A 66 -16.01 -9.72 -0.29
N ILE A 67 -14.82 -9.80 -0.90
CA ILE A 67 -14.67 -10.07 -2.33
C ILE A 67 -15.27 -11.43 -2.69
N SER A 68 -14.95 -12.48 -1.93
CA SER A 68 -15.47 -13.83 -2.20
C SER A 68 -16.98 -13.90 -2.11
N GLU A 69 -17.57 -13.26 -1.11
CA GLU A 69 -19.02 -13.19 -0.92
C GLU A 69 -19.70 -12.42 -2.05
N GLN A 70 -19.11 -11.31 -2.49
CA GLN A 70 -19.61 -10.55 -3.63
C GLN A 70 -19.60 -11.38 -4.91
N GLN A 71 -18.48 -12.04 -5.21
CA GLN A 71 -18.34 -12.87 -6.42
C GLN A 71 -19.36 -14.02 -6.45
N ASN A 72 -19.62 -14.66 -5.30
CA ASN A 72 -20.64 -15.70 -5.22
C ASN A 72 -22.04 -15.16 -5.52
N ARG A 73 -22.40 -14.00 -4.94
CA ARG A 73 -23.69 -13.36 -5.22
C ARG A 73 -23.84 -12.96 -6.69
N ASP A 74 -22.79 -12.41 -7.29
CA ASP A 74 -22.79 -12.02 -8.71
C ASP A 74 -22.93 -13.25 -9.62
N ALA A 75 -22.30 -14.37 -9.28
CA ALA A 75 -22.44 -15.63 -10.00
C ALA A 75 -23.86 -16.21 -9.87
N ASP A 76 -24.42 -16.22 -8.67
CA ASP A 76 -25.78 -16.72 -8.42
C ASP A 76 -26.83 -15.88 -9.16
N ASP A 77 -26.68 -14.55 -9.17
CA ASP A 77 -27.52 -13.61 -9.90
C ASP A 77 -27.43 -13.82 -11.42
N MET A 78 -26.22 -14.03 -11.94
CA MET A 78 -26.01 -14.37 -13.35
C MET A 78 -26.77 -15.65 -13.74
N ILE A 79 -26.62 -16.72 -12.97
CA ILE A 79 -27.31 -17.99 -13.23
C ILE A 79 -28.84 -17.84 -13.11
N THR A 80 -29.30 -17.11 -12.09
CA THR A 80 -30.74 -16.88 -11.87
C THR A 80 -31.36 -16.14 -13.04
N ARG A 81 -30.73 -15.07 -13.52
CA ARG A 81 -31.18 -14.34 -14.72
C ARG A 81 -31.18 -15.21 -15.97
N SER A 82 -30.14 -16.01 -16.18
CA SER A 82 -30.10 -16.93 -17.32
C SER A 82 -31.23 -17.95 -17.30
N ARG A 83 -31.61 -18.46 -16.12
CA ARG A 83 -32.72 -19.42 -15.97
C ARG A 83 -34.08 -18.79 -16.19
N ALA A 84 -34.29 -17.55 -15.77
CA ALA A 84 -35.58 -16.85 -15.94
C ALA A 84 -35.98 -16.71 -17.42
N GLY A 85 -35.00 -16.51 -18.33
CA GLY A 85 -35.24 -16.45 -19.78
C GLY A 85 -35.43 -17.82 -20.46
N MET A 86 -35.21 -18.93 -19.75
CA MET A 86 -35.26 -20.30 -20.27
C MET A 86 -36.45 -21.10 -19.75
N ASN A 87 -37.42 -20.45 -19.08
CA ASN A 87 -38.72 -21.05 -18.80
C ASN A 87 -39.70 -20.73 -19.96
N PRO A 88 -39.94 -21.68 -20.89
CA PRO A 88 -40.89 -21.46 -21.98
C PRO A 88 -42.37 -21.47 -21.54
N ASN A 89 -42.65 -21.71 -20.25
CA ASN A 89 -44.00 -21.75 -19.67
C ASN A 89 -44.19 -20.71 -18.55
N GLY A 90 -43.51 -19.56 -18.65
CA GLY A 90 -43.94 -18.37 -17.91
C GLY A 90 -45.31 -17.90 -18.37
#